data_AF-A0A6M2DWU4-F1
#
_entry.id   AF-A0A6M2DWU4-F1
#
_cell.length_a   1.000
_cell.length_b   1.000
_cell.length_c   1.000
_cell.angle_alpha   90.00
_cell.angle_beta   90.00
_cell.angle_gamma   90.00
#
_symmetry.space_group_name_H-M   'P 1'
#
loop_
_entity.id
_entity.type
_entity.pdbx_description
1 polymer ?
#
loop_
_entity_poly.entity_id
_entity_poly.type
_entity_poly.pdbx_seq_one_letter_code
_entity_poly.pdbx_strand_id
1 'polypeptide(L)'
;MIGFLCCFCISFLLFGYLMLLSPLQMEVAHTAYLCCGVLLYGFFIVYDTQLMIGGRHKYTISPEEYVFAALNLYLDIIYMFIYLL
;
A
#
# COMPACT_ATOMS: atom_id res chain seq x y z
N MET A 1 -13.14 -1.09 -8.08
CA MET A 1 -11.85 -0.38 -7.89
C MET A 1 -10.94 -1.12 -6.90
N ILE A 2 -11.45 -1.55 -5.74
CA ILE A 2 -10.72 -2.38 -4.75
C ILE A 2 -10.10 -3.64 -5.40
N GLY A 3 -10.83 -4.36 -6.25
CA GLY A 3 -10.30 -5.54 -6.96
C GLY A 3 -9.12 -5.25 -7.89
N PHE A 4 -9.05 -4.06 -8.51
CA PHE A 4 -7.91 -3.67 -9.34
C PHE A 4 -6.67 -3.40 -8.49
N LEU A 5 -6.84 -2.71 -7.36
CA LEU A 5 -5.79 -2.46 -6.38
C LEU A 5 -5.23 -3.77 -5.80
N CYS A 6 -6.08 -4.74 -5.46
CA CYS A 6 -5.63 -6.06 -5.00
C CYS A 6 -4.80 -6.81 -6.06
N CYS A 7 -5.25 -6.83 -7.31
CA CYS A 7 -4.50 -7.46 -8.40
C CYS A 7 -3.12 -6.82 -8.57
N PHE A 8 -3.04 -5.49 -8.41
CA PHE A 8 -1.79 -4.75 -8.52
C PHE A 8 -0.84 -4.99 -7.34
N CYS A 9 -1.35 -5.12 -6.10
CA CYS A 9 -0.53 -5.51 -4.96
C CYS A 9 0.04 -6.92 -5.10
N ILE A 10 -0.78 -7.87 -5.57
CA ILE A 10 -0.36 -9.26 -5.77
C ILE A 10 0.72 -9.35 -6.84
N SER A 11 0.57 -8.63 -7.96
CA SER A 11 1.61 -8.60 -8.99
C SER A 11 2.92 -7.97 -8.49
N PHE A 12 2.83 -6.92 -7.65
CA PHE A 12 4.00 -6.28 -7.04
C PHE A 12 4.74 -7.19 -6.06
N LEU A 13 4.01 -7.96 -5.26
CA LEU A 13 4.57 -8.97 -4.35
C LEU A 13 5.26 -10.11 -5.11
N LEU A 14 4.62 -10.62 -6.17
CA LEU A 14 5.19 -11.68 -7.00
C LEU A 14 6.47 -11.22 -7.69
N PHE A 15 6.51 -9.97 -8.19
CA PHE A 15 7.71 -9.40 -8.79
C PHE A 15 8.86 -9.25 -7.77
N GLY A 16 8.57 -8.79 -6.55
CA GLY A 16 9.56 -8.71 -5.47
C GLY A 16 10.14 -10.09 -5.10
N TYR A 17 9.28 -11.11 -5.04
CA TYR A 17 9.71 -12.49 -4.79
C TYR A 17 10.61 -13.03 -5.92
N LEU A 18 10.27 -12.75 -7.19
CA LEU A 18 11.10 -13.15 -8.33
C LEU A 18 12.48 -12.46 -8.31
N MET A 19 12.55 -11.19 -7.90
CA MET A 19 13.81 -10.45 -7.75
C MET A 19 14.73 -11.09 -6.69
N LEU A 20 14.15 -11.64 -5.63
CA LEU A 20 14.88 -12.38 -4.57
C LEU A 20 15.54 -13.67 -5.10
N LEU A 21 14.92 -14.31 -6.09
CA LEU A 21 15.41 -15.56 -6.69
C LEU A 21 16.45 -15.33 -7.81
N SER A 22 16.48 -14.14 -8.41
CA SER A 22 17.43 -13.81 -9.47
C SER A 22 18.78 -13.39 -8.88
N PRO A 23 19.91 -14.04 -9.23
CA PRO A 23 21.24 -13.66 -8.74
C PRO A 23 21.81 -12.38 -9.38
N LEU A 24 21.12 -11.81 -10.37
CA LEU A 24 21.45 -10.53 -11.00
C LEU A 24 20.80 -9.38 -10.21
N GLN A 25 21.53 -8.84 -9.23
CA GLN A 25 21.14 -7.63 -8.51
C GLN A 25 21.32 -6.40 -9.42
N MET A 26 20.32 -6.13 -10.25
CA MET A 26 20.27 -4.89 -11.02
C MET A 26 19.86 -3.76 -10.07
N GLU A 27 20.82 -3.00 -9.54
CA GLU A 27 20.57 -1.90 -8.59
C GLU A 27 19.51 -0.90 -9.09
N VAL A 28 19.50 -0.65 -10.41
CA VAL A 28 18.51 0.22 -11.05
C VAL A 28 17.09 -0.38 -10.96
N ALA A 29 16.94 -1.68 -11.16
CA ALA A 29 15.64 -2.35 -11.08
C ALA A 29 15.13 -2.41 -9.63
N HIS A 30 16.03 -2.64 -8.66
CA HIS A 30 15.70 -2.58 -7.23
C HIS A 30 15.22 -1.19 -6.83
N THR A 31 15.97 -0.14 -7.20
CA THR A 31 15.61 1.24 -6.88
C THR A 31 14.27 1.63 -7.53
N ALA A 32 14.05 1.24 -8.80
CA ALA A 32 12.79 1.48 -9.48
C ALA A 32 11.61 0.74 -8.80
N TYR A 33 11.84 -0.49 -8.33
CA TYR A 33 10.85 -1.25 -7.59
C TYR A 33 10.48 -0.57 -6.26
N LEU A 34 11.47 -0.12 -5.50
CA LEU A 34 11.26 0.64 -4.26
C LEU A 34 10.48 1.93 -4.51
N CYS A 35 10.87 2.73 -5.51
CA CYS A 35 10.16 3.97 -5.86
C CYS A 35 8.70 3.71 -6.25
N CYS A 36 8.44 2.68 -7.06
CA CYS A 36 7.08 2.29 -7.44
C CYS A 36 6.28 1.82 -6.22
N GLY A 37 6.90 1.08 -5.28
CA GLY A 37 6.28 0.67 -4.03
C GLY A 37 5.89 1.86 -3.15
N VAL A 38 6.78 2.82 -2.94
CA VAL A 38 6.49 4.04 -2.17
C VAL A 38 5.32 4.83 -2.79
N LEU A 39 5.31 5.02 -4.11
CA LEU A 39 4.21 5.71 -4.79
C LEU A 39 2.88 4.97 -4.67
N LEU A 40 2.91 3.63 -4.77
CA LEU A 40 1.73 2.78 -4.63
C LEU A 40 1.12 2.91 -3.22
N TYR A 41 1.92 2.75 -2.17
CA TYR A 41 1.44 2.86 -0.79
C TYR A 41 1.02 4.30 -0.45
N GLY A 42 1.68 5.31 -1.02
CA GLY A 42 1.21 6.69 -0.93
C GLY A 42 -0.19 6.89 -1.55
N PHE A 43 -0.47 6.24 -2.68
CA PHE A 43 -1.81 6.26 -3.29
C PHE A 43 -2.84 5.51 -2.43
N PHE A 44 -2.46 4.36 -1.83
CA PHE A 44 -3.33 3.64 -0.89
C PHE A 44 -3.74 4.51 0.29
N ILE A 45 -2.79 5.21 0.93
CA ILE A 45 -3.10 6.12 2.03
C ILE A 45 -4.14 7.18 1.61
N VAL A 46 -3.96 7.81 0.44
CA VAL A 46 -4.93 8.80 -0.06
C VAL A 46 -6.28 8.15 -0.33
N TYR A 47 -6.30 6.98 -0.98
CA TYR A 47 -7.52 6.29 -1.33
C TYR A 47 -8.31 5.82 -0.09
N ASP A 48 -7.64 5.17 0.85
CA ASP A 48 -8.22 4.61 2.05
C ASP A 48 -8.70 5.71 3.00
N THR A 49 -7.94 6.80 3.16
CA THR A 49 -8.41 7.96 3.93
C THR A 49 -9.63 8.63 3.30
N GLN A 50 -9.72 8.70 1.97
CA GLN A 50 -10.92 9.21 1.29
C GLN A 50 -12.12 8.26 1.45
N LEU A 51 -11.90 6.95 1.51
CA LEU A 51 -12.95 5.98 1.76
C LEU A 51 -13.46 6.06 3.21
N MET A 52 -12.56 6.27 4.16
CA MET A 52 -12.87 6.32 5.60
C MET A 52 -13.48 7.67 6.02
N ILE A 53 -13.01 8.79 5.45
CA ILE A 53 -13.36 10.16 5.89
C ILE A 53 -14.26 10.89 4.87
N GLY A 54 -14.31 10.41 3.62
CA GLY A 54 -15.09 11.02 2.55
C GLY A 54 -16.57 10.64 2.56
N GLY A 55 -17.42 11.56 2.06
CA GLY A 55 -18.87 11.33 1.89
C GLY A 55 -19.76 11.81 3.03
N ARG A 56 -21.02 11.32 3.06
CA ARG A 56 -22.07 11.73 4.03
C ARG A 56 -21.91 11.10 5.43
N HIS A 57 -20.99 10.17 5.61
CA HIS A 57 -20.73 9.44 6.87
C HIS A 57 -19.60 10.03 7.72
N LYS A 58 -19.11 11.23 7.36
CA LYS A 58 -17.95 11.91 7.95
C LYS A 58 -17.99 12.10 9.48
N TYR A 59 -19.16 11.97 10.11
CA TYR A 59 -19.38 12.23 11.54
C TYR A 59 -20.04 11.06 12.31
N THR A 60 -20.14 9.87 11.72
CA THR A 60 -20.79 8.70 12.34
C THR A 60 -20.01 7.41 12.06
N ILE A 61 -18.74 7.37 12.45
CA ILE A 61 -17.95 6.14 12.40
C ILE A 61 -18.11 5.44 13.76
N SER A 62 -18.50 4.17 13.76
CA SER A 62 -18.54 3.35 14.99
C SER A 62 -17.15 3.27 15.63
N PRO A 63 -17.01 3.18 16.97
CA PRO A 63 -15.73 2.89 17.61
C PRO A 63 -15.00 1.68 17.01
N GLU A 64 -15.72 0.63 16.59
CA GLU A 64 -15.13 -0.56 15.95
C GLU A 64 -14.58 -0.24 14.56
N GLU A 65 -15.33 0.52 13.77
CA GLU A 65 -14.92 0.96 12.44
C GLU A 65 -13.72 1.91 12.52
N TYR A 66 -13.64 2.74 13.56
CA TYR A 66 -12.47 3.61 13.79
C TYR A 66 -11.20 2.81 14.07
N VAL A 67 -11.28 1.77 14.92
CA VAL A 67 -10.14 0.89 15.20
C VAL A 67 -9.70 0.16 13.93
N PHE A 68 -10.64 -0.34 13.14
CA PHE A 68 -10.34 -1.00 11.86
C PHE A 68 -9.72 -0.04 10.83
N ALA A 69 -10.23 1.18 10.73
CA ALA A 69 -9.68 2.23 9.88
C ALA A 69 -8.23 2.58 10.28
N ALA A 70 -7.99 2.78 11.58
CA ALA A 70 -6.67 3.08 12.10
C ALA A 70 -5.66 1.95 11.86
N LEU A 71 -6.09 0.69 11.98
CA LEU A 71 -5.25 -0.48 11.70
C LEU A 71 -4.86 -0.58 10.22
N ASN A 72 -5.79 -0.35 9.29
CA ASN A 72 -5.46 -0.35 7.85
C ASN A 72 -4.49 0.77 7.51
N LEU A 73 -4.74 1.99 7.99
CA LEU A 73 -3.86 3.13 7.77
C LEU A 73 -2.46 2.89 8.36
N TYR A 74 -2.38 2.24 9.53
CA TYR A 74 -1.10 1.85 10.14
C TYR A 74 -0.32 0.89 9.24
N LEU A 75 -0.98 -0.14 8.69
CA LEU A 75 -0.33 -1.09 7.80
C LEU A 75 0.19 -0.40 6.53
N ASP A 76 -0.60 0.48 5.91
CA ASP A 76 -0.16 1.22 4.72
C ASP A 76 1.09 2.07 4.98
N ILE A 77 1.13 2.75 6.12
CA ILE A 77 2.29 3.56 6.54
C ILE A 77 3.52 2.66 6.76
N ILE A 78 3.38 1.54 7.47
CA ILE A 78 4.49 0.60 7.72
C ILE A 78 5.04 0.06 6.41
N TYR A 79 4.18 -0.37 5.49
CA TYR A 79 4.64 -0.85 4.19
C TYR A 79 5.33 0.25 3.39
N MET A 80 4.81 1.48 3.38
CA MET A 80 5.50 2.61 2.73
C MET A 80 6.92 2.79 3.29
N PHE A 81 7.11 2.69 4.61
CA PHE A 81 8.44 2.75 5.23
C PHE A 81 9.34 1.57 4.87
N ILE A 82 8.79 0.36 4.72
CA ILE A 82 9.56 -0.81 4.26
C ILE A 82 10.11 -0.61 2.85
N TYR A 83 9.38 0.05 1.96
CA TYR A 83 9.88 0.38 0.62
C TYR A 83 10.83 1.59 0.60
N LEU A 84 10.84 2.41 1.64
CA LEU A 84 11.69 3.60 1.74
C LEU A 84 13.05 3.31 2.39
N LEU A 85 13.13 2.26 3.21
CA LEU A 85 14.33 1.78 3.90
C LEU A 85 15.08 0.73 3.08
#